data_AF-A0A924Q1Y7-F1
#
_entry.id   AF-A0A924Q1Y7-F1
#
_cell.length_a   1.000
_cell.length_b   1.000
_cell.length_c   1.000
_cell.angle_alpha   90.00
_cell.angle_beta   90.00
_cell.angle_gamma   90.00
#
_symmetry.space_group_name_H-M   'P 1'
#
loop_
_entity.id
_entity.type
_entity.pdbx_description
1 polymer ?
#
loop_
_entity_poly.entity_id
_entity_poly.type
_entity_poly.pdbx_seq_one_letter_code
_entity_poly.pdbx_strand_id
1 'polypeptide(L)' 'AVSITSYVIGIGKAPVFAAIIAVVGCFQGMRTKGGADSVGRQTTRSVVQGIFLVIVADALFSIAFSLLGL' A
#
# COMPACT_ATOMS: atom_id res chain seq x y z
N ALA A 1 16.05 16.44 16.69
CA ALA A 1 15.28 17.20 15.69
C ALA A 1 14.97 16.27 14.52
N VAL A 2 13.71 16.16 14.10
CA VAL A 2 13.38 15.44 12.87
C VAL A 2 13.97 16.23 11.71
N SER A 3 14.84 15.60 10.92
CA SER A 3 15.37 16.24 9.72
C SER A 3 14.24 16.46 8.72
N ILE A 4 14.21 17.63 8.07
CA ILE A 4 13.20 17.97 7.04
C ILE A 4 13.18 16.88 5.94
N THR A 5 14.32 16.25 5.69
CA THR A 5 14.51 15.10 4.82
C THR A 5 13.58 13.93 5.18
N SER A 6 13.49 13.53 6.45
CA SER A 6 12.63 12.42 6.88
C SER A 6 11.14 12.74 6.71
N TYR A 7 10.76 14.02 6.87
CA TYR A 7 9.39 14.49 6.69
C TYR A 7 8.98 14.45 5.21
N VAL A 8 9.83 14.98 4.32
CA VAL A 8 9.56 14.99 2.87
C VAL A 8 9.57 13.57 2.29
N ILE A 9 10.46 12.69 2.77
CA ILE A 9 10.48 11.27 2.39
C ILE A 9 9.16 10.59 2.79
N GLY A 10 8.69 10.79 4.03
CA GLY A 10 7.42 10.22 4.50
C GLY A 10 6.22 10.69 3.68
N ILE A 11 6.13 11.99 3.40
CA ILE A 11 5.06 12.56 2.55
C ILE A 11 5.15 12.04 1.11
N GLY A 12 6.35 11.82 0.57
CA GLY A 12 6.54 11.23 -0.75
C GLY A 12 6.06 9.77 -0.85
N LYS A 13 6.22 8.97 0.22
CA LYS A 13 5.74 7.58 0.26
C LYS A 13 4.21 7.48 0.39
N ALA A 14 3.59 8.43 1.09
CA ALA A 14 2.15 8.43 1.37
C ALA A 14 1.22 8.30 0.13
N PRO A 15 1.39 9.08 -0.96
CA PRO A 15 0.55 8.94 -2.16
C PRO A 15 0.76 7.59 -2.85
N VAL A 16 1.95 6.99 -2.76
CA VAL A 16 2.24 5.68 -3.36
C VAL A 16 1.48 4.58 -2.61
N PHE A 17 1.49 4.61 -1.28
CA PHE A 17 0.71 3.67 -0.48
C PHE A 17 -0.79 3.85 -0.68
N ALA A 18 -1.27 5.10 -0.76
CA ALA A 18 -2.67 5.40 -1.05
C ALA A 18 -3.10 4.83 -2.42
N ALA A 19 -2.27 5.00 -3.46
CA ALA A 19 -2.53 4.45 -4.79
C ALA A 19 -2.60 2.91 -4.77
N ILE A 20 -1.66 2.25 -4.08
CA ILE A 20 -1.65 0.78 -3.94
C ILE A 20 -2.95 0.30 -3.28
N ILE A 21 -3.33 0.89 -2.15
CA ILE A 21 -4.53 0.47 -1.40
C ILE A 21 -5.79 0.72 -2.23
N ALA A 22 -5.90 1.87 -2.88
CA ALA A 22 -7.04 2.20 -3.73
C ALA A 22 -7.18 1.22 -4.90
N VAL A 23 -6.08 0.93 -5.60
CA VAL A 23 -6.09 0.00 -6.75
C VAL A 23 -6.45 -1.41 -6.31
N VAL A 24 -5.83 -1.92 -5.24
CA VAL A 24 -6.13 -3.28 -4.74
C VAL A 24 -7.58 -3.39 -4.26
N GLY A 25 -8.05 -2.38 -3.53
CA GLY A 25 -9.44 -2.28 -3.07
C GLY A 25 -10.44 -2.28 -4.22
N CYS A 26 -10.24 -1.40 -5.21
CA CYS A 26 -11.09 -1.34 -6.39
C CYS A 26 -11.04 -2.64 -7.21
N PHE A 27 -9.85 -3.23 -7.38
CA PHE A 27 -9.68 -4.45 -8.16
C PHE A 27 -10.46 -5.63 -7.55
N GLN A 28 -10.33 -5.83 -6.25
CA GLN A 28 -11.05 -6.91 -5.56
C GLN A 28 -12.55 -6.61 -5.40
N GLY A 29 -12.92 -5.33 -5.26
CA GLY A 29 -14.31 -4.89 -5.29
C GLY A 29 -14.99 -5.19 -6.63
N MET A 30 -14.36 -4.85 -7.76
CA MET A 30 -14.89 -5.14 -9.11
C MET A 30 -14.95 -6.65 -9.42
N ARG A 31 -14.13 -7.45 -8.74
CA ARG A 31 -14.07 -8.90 -8.93
C ARG A 31 -15.04 -9.67 -8.03
N THR A 32 -15.77 -8.98 -7.15
CA THR A 32 -16.81 -9.59 -6.32
C THR A 32 -17.96 -10.07 -7.19
N LYS A 33 -18.39 -11.32 -6.98
CA LYS A 33 -19.50 -11.95 -7.69
C LYS A 33 -20.31 -12.76 -6.69
N GLY A 34 -21.61 -12.53 -6.62
CA GLY A 34 -22.51 -13.20 -5.67
C GLY A 34 -22.91 -12.32 -4.48
N GLY A 35 -23.55 -12.94 -3.48
CA GLY A 35 -24.10 -12.26 -2.29
C GLY A 35 -23.06 -11.88 -1.22
N ALA A 36 -23.55 -11.56 -0.02
CA ALA A 36 -22.76 -11.01 1.09
C ALA A 36 -21.53 -11.85 1.49
N ASP A 37 -21.61 -13.18 1.44
CA ASP A 37 -20.47 -14.08 1.70
C ASP A 37 -19.28 -13.86 0.74
N SER A 38 -19.57 -13.60 -0.54
CA SER A 38 -18.53 -13.35 -1.53
C SER A 38 -17.84 -12.02 -1.28
N VAL A 39 -18.61 -10.99 -0.89
CA VAL A 39 -18.08 -9.68 -0.53
C VAL A 39 -17.13 -9.79 0.66
N GLY A 40 -17.51 -10.51 1.72
CA GLY A 40 -16.64 -10.74 2.87
C GLY A 40 -15.32 -11.41 2.46
N ARG A 41 -15.40 -12.48 1.67
CA ARG A 41 -14.21 -13.21 1.19
C ARG A 41 -13.29 -12.34 0.34
N GLN A 42 -13.82 -11.55 -0.59
CA GLN A 42 -13.02 -10.67 -1.45
C GLN A 42 -12.40 -9.52 -0.66
N THR A 43 -13.12 -8.95 0.32
CA THR A 43 -12.60 -7.91 1.21
C THR A 43 -11.42 -8.40 2.05
N THR A 44 -11.51 -9.58 2.67
CA THR A 44 -10.37 -10.14 3.41
C THR A 44 -9.16 -10.36 2.50
N ARG A 45 -9.38 -10.87 1.28
CA ARG A 45 -8.31 -11.01 0.27
C ARG A 45 -7.71 -9.66 -0.11
N SER A 46 -8.54 -8.65 -0.30
CA SER A 46 -8.12 -7.28 -0.62
C SER A 46 -7.21 -6.70 0.46
N VAL A 47 -7.57 -6.86 1.73
CA VAL A 47 -6.77 -6.33 2.86
C VAL A 47 -5.43 -7.04 2.95
N VAL A 48 -5.41 -8.38 2.86
CA VAL A 48 -4.15 -9.15 2.92
C VAL A 48 -3.22 -8.80 1.75
N GLN A 49 -3.76 -8.72 0.53
CA GLN A 49 -2.97 -8.33 -0.65
C GLN A 49 -2.48 -6.89 -0.55
N GLY A 50 -3.32 -5.97 -0.08
CA GLY A 50 -2.97 -4.56 0.08
C GLY A 50 -1.84 -4.36 1.09
N ILE A 51 -1.95 -4.95 2.28
CA ILE A 51 -0.91 -4.86 3.31
C ILE A 51 0.41 -5.46 2.81
N PHE A 52 0.35 -6.62 2.13
CA PHE A 52 1.55 -7.24 1.58
C PHE A 52 2.25 -6.34 0.55
N LEU A 53 1.51 -5.76 -0.40
CA LEU A 53 2.06 -4.82 -1.37
C LEU A 53 2.64 -3.56 -0.72
N VAL A 54 1.98 -3.02 0.30
CA VAL A 54 2.49 -1.85 1.03
C VAL A 54 3.80 -2.16 1.75
N ILE A 55 3.92 -3.32 2.40
CA ILE A 55 5.16 -3.73 3.08
C ILE A 55 6.31 -3.86 2.06
N VAL A 56 6.06 -4.51 0.93
CA VAL A 56 7.06 -4.67 -0.14
C VAL A 56 7.46 -3.31 -0.71
N ALA A 57 6.49 -2.44 -0.99
CA ALA A 57 6.75 -1.09 -1.48
C ALA A 57 7.57 -0.28 -0.47
N ASP A 58 7.22 -0.33 0.82
CA ASP A 58 7.99 0.37 1.85
C ASP A 58 9.44 -0.12 1.93
N ALA A 59 9.64 -1.45 1.90
CA ALA A 59 10.97 -2.04 1.90
C ALA A 59 11.80 -1.58 0.69
N LEU A 60 11.21 -1.54 -0.50
CA LEU A 60 11.84 -1.02 -1.71
C LEU A 60 12.24 0.46 -1.55
N PHE A 61 11.34 1.30 -1.05
CA PHE A 61 11.66 2.70 -0.78
C PHE A 61 12.77 2.83 0.27
N SER A 62 12.71 2.06 1.36
CA SER A 62 13.72 2.10 2.43
C SER A 62 15.11 1.69 1.92
N ILE A 63 15.20 0.67 1.06
CA ILE A 63 16.46 0.30 0.41
C ILE A 63 16.92 1.38 -0.58
N ALA A 64 16.01 1.94 -1.38
CA ALA A 64 16.35 3.01 -2.33
C ALA A 64 16.88 4.27 -1.64
N PHE A 65 16.26 4.70 -0.53
CA PHE A 65 16.75 5.82 0.28
C PHE A 65 18.09 5.50 0.94
N SER A 66 18.25 4.28 1.47
CA SER A 66 19.51 3.83 2.05
C SER A 66 20.66 3.81 1.02
N LEU A 67 20.38 3.43 -0.23
CA LEU A 67 21.36 3.47 -1.34
C LEU A 67 21.69 4.89 -1.79
N LEU A 68 20.74 5.83 -1.68
CA LEU A 68 20.94 7.26 -1.97
C LEU A 68 21.69 8.00 -0.83
N GLY A 69 21.99 7.32 0.28
CA GLY A 69 22.67 7.91 1.44
C GLY A 69 21.81 8.86 2.27
N LEU A 70 20.48 8.71 2.20
CA LEU A 70 19.47 9.49 2.94
C LEU A 70 18.94 8.75 4.16
#